data_AF-A0A7V6D4X4-F1
#
_entry.id   AF-A0A7V6D4X4-F1
#
_cell.length_a   1.000
_cell.length_b   1.000
_cell.length_c   1.000
_cell.angle_alpha   90.00
_cell.angle_beta   90.00
_cell.angle_gamma   90.00
#
_symmetry.space_group_name_H-M   'P 1'
#
loop_
_entity.id
_entity.type
_entity.pdbx_description
1 polymer ?
#
loop_
_entity_poly.entity_id
_entity_poly.type
_entity_poly.pdbx_seq_one_letter_code
_entity_poly.pdbx_strand_id
1 'polypeptide(L)' 'MTGLATSFGSGAMTNSIDDVTRQAQGFFVIGSNTTEQHPVIGMGIRQAVKQRGAVLIVAD' A
#
# COMPACT_ATOMS: atom_id res chain seq x y z
N MET A 1 -8.22 -13.22 -16.23
CA MET A 1 -6.78 -12.91 -16.06
C MET A 1 -6.71 -11.66 -15.20
N THR A 2 -5.86 -11.61 -14.16
CA THR A 2 -5.72 -10.38 -13.36
C THR A 2 -4.97 -9.32 -14.18
N GLY A 3 -5.24 -8.03 -13.93
CA GLY A 3 -4.55 -6.94 -14.64
C GLY A 3 -3.02 -7.03 -14.46
N LEU A 4 -2.58 -7.41 -13.25
CA LEU A 4 -1.17 -7.55 -12.93
C LEU A 4 -0.47 -8.66 -13.73
N ALA A 5 -1.10 -9.83 -13.92
CA ALA A 5 -0.52 -10.91 -14.72
C ALA A 5 -0.35 -10.51 -16.19
N THR A 6 -1.28 -9.69 -16.70
CA THR A 6 -1.22 -9.17 -18.07
C THR A 6 -0.09 -8.15 -18.25
N SER A 7 0.10 -7.27 -17.26
CA SER A 7 1.10 -6.19 -17.33
C SER A 7 2.51 -6.62 -16.90
N PHE A 8 2.64 -7.55 -15.96
CA PHE A 8 3.90 -7.89 -15.28
C PHE A 8 4.20 -9.40 -15.22
N GLY A 9 3.36 -10.25 -15.82
CA GLY A 9 3.58 -11.70 -15.87
C GLY A 9 3.27 -12.47 -14.59
N SER A 10 2.88 -11.79 -13.50
CA SER A 10 2.48 -12.40 -12.22
C SER A 10 1.23 -11.74 -11.64
N GLY A 11 0.40 -12.53 -10.95
CA GLY A 11 -0.78 -12.04 -10.23
C GLY A 11 -0.54 -11.67 -8.76
N ALA A 12 0.68 -11.89 -8.24
CA ALA A 12 1.04 -11.60 -6.85
C ALA A 12 1.46 -10.14 -6.67
N MET A 13 1.26 -9.57 -5.47
CA MET A 13 1.71 -8.22 -5.12
C MET A 13 3.18 -7.96 -5.49
N THR A 14 3.49 -6.78 -6.03
CA THR A 14 4.80 -6.47 -6.63
C THR A 14 5.90 -6.16 -5.61
N ASN A 15 5.54 -5.71 -4.41
CA ASN A 15 6.48 -5.26 -3.38
C ASN A 15 6.20 -6.01 -2.07
N SER A 16 7.19 -6.07 -1.20
CA SER A 16 7.00 -6.58 0.16
C SER A 16 6.26 -5.56 1.03
N ILE A 17 5.59 -6.03 2.08
CA ILE A 17 4.95 -5.13 3.07
C ILE A 17 5.98 -4.21 3.72
N ASP A 18 7.22 -4.71 3.86
CA ASP A 18 8.31 -3.92 4.43
C ASP A 18 8.67 -2.72 3.56
N ASP A 19 8.82 -2.96 2.26
CA ASP A 19 9.09 -1.90 1.30
C ASP A 19 7.97 -0.85 1.29
N VAL A 20 6.72 -1.30 1.25
CA VAL A 20 5.53 -0.43 1.30
C VAL A 20 5.53 0.43 2.57
N THR A 21 5.76 -0.16 3.75
CA THR A 21 5.60 0.58 5.02
C THR A 21 6.83 1.39 5.43
N ARG A 22 8.04 0.98 5.03
CA ARG A 22 9.31 1.60 5.47
C ARG A 22 9.99 2.47 4.42
N GLN A 23 9.72 2.28 3.12
CA GLN A 23 10.43 3.00 2.06
C GLN A 23 9.55 3.98 1.29
N ALA A 24 8.28 3.64 1.06
CA ALA A 24 7.37 4.48 0.28
C ALA A 24 7.27 5.92 0.81
N GLN A 25 7.28 6.88 -0.11
CA GLN A 25 7.15 8.33 0.16
C GLN A 25 5.71 8.83 -0.05
N GLY A 26 4.85 7.99 -0.64
CA GLY A 26 3.46 8.29 -0.88
C GLY A 26 2.63 7.03 -1.05
N PHE A 27 1.35 7.14 -0.70
CA PHE A 27 0.37 6.07 -0.76
C PHE A 27 -0.87 6.59 -1.48
N PHE A 28 -1.30 5.86 -2.50
CA PHE A 28 -2.59 6.03 -3.13
C PHE A 28 -3.42 4.78 -2.86
N VAL A 29 -4.34 4.88 -1.91
CA VAL A 29 -5.20 3.76 -1.50
C VAL A 29 -6.52 3.90 -2.24
N ILE A 30 -6.84 2.94 -3.09
CA ILE A 30 -8.07 2.91 -3.89
C ILE A 30 -8.73 1.53 -3.83
N GLY A 31 -10.04 1.49 -3.62
CA GLY A 31 -10.81 0.24 -3.55
C GLY A 31 -10.39 -0.70 -2.42
N SER A 32 -9.90 -0.17 -1.31
CA SER A 32 -9.44 -0.94 -0.14
C SER A 32 -9.63 -0.17 1.16
N ASN A 33 -10.19 -0.85 2.17
CA ASN A 33 -10.16 -0.39 3.56
C ASN A 33 -9.02 -1.09 4.31
N THR A 34 -7.78 -0.72 3.96
CA THR A 34 -6.57 -1.38 4.50
C THR A 34 -6.48 -1.27 6.02
N THR A 35 -6.99 -0.18 6.62
CA THR A 35 -6.97 0.02 8.08
C THR A 35 -7.79 -1.00 8.85
N GLU A 36 -8.94 -1.42 8.32
CA GLU A 36 -9.79 -2.44 8.96
C GLU A 36 -9.42 -3.86 8.53
N GLN A 37 -9.19 -4.07 7.24
CA GLN A 37 -8.96 -5.40 6.68
C GLN A 37 -7.54 -5.91 6.91
N HIS A 38 -6.56 -5.01 7.04
CA HIS A 38 -5.14 -5.34 7.26
C HIS A 38 -4.49 -4.41 8.30
N PRO A 39 -4.87 -4.50 9.59
CA PRO A 39 -4.52 -3.50 10.60
C PRO A 39 -3.01 -3.26 10.76
N VAL A 40 -2.17 -4.29 10.62
CA VAL A 40 -0.70 -4.16 10.72
C VAL A 40 -0.14 -3.30 9.58
N ILE A 41 -0.64 -3.49 8.35
CA ILE A 41 -0.25 -2.68 7.19
C ILE A 41 -0.77 -1.26 7.36
N GLY A 42 -2.02 -1.11 7.79
CA GLY A 42 -2.62 0.20 8.10
C GLY A 42 -1.83 0.98 9.16
N MET A 43 -1.36 0.32 10.22
CA MET A 43 -0.48 0.93 11.21
C MET A 43 0.85 1.40 10.59
N GLY A 44 1.48 0.59 9.73
CA GLY A 44 2.71 0.96 9.03
C GLY A 44 2.54 2.17 8.12
N ILE A 45 1.44 2.23 7.35
CA ILE A 45 1.11 3.41 6.51
C ILE A 45 0.93 4.65 7.39
N ARG A 46 0.16 4.57 8.48
CA ARG A 46 -0.04 5.70 9.41
C ARG A 46 1.29 6.15 10.04
N GLN A 47 2.19 5.23 10.35
CA GLN A 47 3.52 5.54 10.86
C GLN A 47 4.35 6.28 9.81
N ALA A 48 4.34 5.82 8.56
CA ALA A 48 5.04 6.47 7.45
C ALA A 48 4.57 7.92 7.25
N VAL A 49 3.26 8.16 7.26
CA VAL A 49 2.70 9.52 7.17
C VAL A 49 3.17 10.38 8.34
N LYS A 50 3.02 9.89 9.58
CA LYS A 50 3.31 10.68 10.80
C LYS A 50 4.80 10.95 11.01
N GLN A 51 5.67 9.99 10.72
CA GLN A 51 7.08 10.05 11.07
C GLN A 51 7.97 10.46 9.89
N ARG A 52 7.59 10.08 8.67
CA ARG A 52 8.38 10.34 7.46
C ARG A 52 7.75 11.40 6.54
N GLY A 53 6.56 11.90 6.89
CA GLY A 53 5.84 12.88 6.08
C GLY A 53 5.31 12.31 4.75
N ALA A 54 5.15 10.99 4.65
CA ALA A 54 4.65 10.37 3.43
C ALA A 54 3.24 10.88 3.08
N VAL A 55 3.00 11.16 1.81
CA VAL A 55 1.69 11.65 1.35
C VAL A 55 0.70 10.50 1.33
N LEU A 56 -0.50 10.69 1.88
CA LEU A 56 -1.57 9.69 1.82
C LEU A 56 -2.79 10.29 1.12
N ILE A 57 -3.20 9.64 0.03
CA ILE A 57 -4.42 9.94 -0.70
C ILE A 57 -5.30 8.69 -0.66
N VAL A 58 -6.56 8.86 -0.30
CA VAL A 58 -7.57 7.79 -0.29
C VAL A 58 -8.65 8.14 -1.30
N ALA A 59 -8.95 7.19 -2.19
CA ALA A 59 -10.05 7.25 -3.14
C ALA A 59 -10.94 6.01 -2.92
N ASP A 60 -12.03 6.21 -2.19
CA ASP A 60 -13.01 5.16 -1.88
C ASP A 60 -14.32 5.44 -2.64
#